data_AF-A0A455UES6-F1
#
_entry.id   AF-A0A455UES6-F1
#
_cell.length_a   1.000
_cell.length_b   1.000
_cell.length_c   1.000
_cell.angle_alpha   90.00
_cell.angle_beta   90.00
_cell.angle_gamma   90.00
#
_symmetry.space_group_name_H-M   'P 1'
#
loop_
_entity.id
_entity.type
_entity.pdbx_description
1 polymer ?
#
loop_
_entity_poly.entity_id
_entity_poly.type
_entity_poly.pdbx_seq_one_letter_code
_entity_poly.pdbx_strand_id
1 'polypeptide(L)'
;MGCTAENIANQYGLTREQLDQFAFESHQKAARAIAEGRFESQIVPVEVSRGKQTKLFTRDEHVREDVQLSDLARLKPAFQKRAWSLQAMHRALTTVRRR
;
A
#
# COMPACT_ATOMS: atom_id res chain seq x y z
N MET A 1 5.41 -12.20 -6.07
CA MET A 1 5.95 -10.88 -6.43
C MET A 1 6.30 -9.98 -5.23
N GLY A 2 6.17 -10.41 -3.96
CA GLY A 2 6.54 -9.58 -2.81
C GLY A 2 8.04 -9.34 -2.66
N CYS A 3 8.84 -10.40 -2.75
CA CYS A 3 10.30 -10.30 -2.64
C CYS A 3 10.93 -9.42 -3.74
N THR A 4 10.33 -9.39 -4.94
CA THR A 4 10.79 -8.50 -6.02
C THR A 4 10.56 -7.02 -5.70
N ALA A 5 9.43 -6.67 -5.06
CA ALA A 5 9.18 -5.29 -4.64
C ALA A 5 10.17 -4.85 -3.55
N GLU A 6 10.52 -5.74 -2.61
CA GLU A 6 11.54 -5.46 -1.60
C GLU A 6 12.94 -5.27 -2.22
N ASN A 7 13.31 -6.08 -3.20
CA ASN A 7 14.59 -5.92 -3.91
C ASN A 7 14.67 -4.56 -4.62
N ILE A 8 13.57 -4.15 -5.28
CA ILE A 8 13.45 -2.84 -5.93
C ILE A 8 13.56 -1.73 -4.87
N ALA A 9 12.80 -1.80 -3.78
CA ALA A 9 12.87 -0.81 -2.70
C ALA A 9 14.30 -0.63 -2.18
N ASN A 10 15.04 -1.73 -1.98
CA ASN A 10 16.42 -1.70 -1.53
C ASN A 10 17.39 -1.12 -2.58
N GLN A 11 17.19 -1.46 -3.85
CA GLN A 11 17.99 -0.96 -4.95
C GLN A 11 17.89 0.56 -5.08
N TYR A 12 16.67 1.10 -4.95
CA TYR A 12 16.39 2.54 -5.06
C TYR A 12 16.44 3.28 -3.72
N GLY A 13 16.69 2.60 -2.61
CA GLY A 13 16.80 3.21 -1.29
C GLY A 13 15.48 3.79 -0.74
N LEU A 14 14.35 3.18 -1.10
CA LEU A 14 13.03 3.58 -0.61
C LEU A 14 12.86 3.19 0.86
N THR A 15 12.51 4.15 1.71
CA THR A 15 12.31 3.90 3.14
C THR A 15 10.91 3.38 3.43
N ARG A 16 10.71 2.79 4.61
CA ARG A 16 9.40 2.27 5.02
C ARG A 16 8.38 3.38 5.09
N GLU A 17 8.78 4.51 5.65
CA GLU A 17 7.95 5.70 5.85
C GLU A 17 7.48 6.26 4.50
N GLN A 18 8.35 6.27 3.48
CA GLN A 18 7.98 6.69 2.13
C GLN A 18 6.92 5.77 1.51
N LEU A 19 7.05 4.46 1.70
CA LEU A 19 6.08 3.50 1.19
C LEU A 19 4.75 3.56 1.94
N ASP A 20 4.79 3.69 3.26
CA ASP A 20 3.58 3.83 4.09
C ASP A 20 2.86 5.15 3.75
N GLN A 21 3.60 6.24 3.56
CA GLN A 21 3.05 7.52 3.11
C GLN A 21 2.39 7.41 1.74
N PHE A 22 3.04 6.74 0.79
CA PHE A 22 2.47 6.51 -0.54
C PHE A 22 1.17 5.70 -0.49
N ALA A 23 1.14 4.64 0.34
CA ALA A 23 -0.06 3.81 0.52
C ALA A 23 -1.21 4.61 1.15
N PHE A 24 -0.93 5.41 2.18
CA PHE A 24 -1.89 6.32 2.80
C PHE A 24 -2.48 7.30 1.79
N GLU A 25 -1.63 7.98 1.03
CA GLU A 25 -2.08 8.93 0.01
C GLU A 25 -2.89 8.29 -1.10
N SER A 26 -2.54 7.06 -1.50
CA SER A 26 -3.28 6.32 -2.52
C SER A 26 -4.74 6.10 -2.07
N HIS A 27 -4.93 5.64 -0.83
CA HIS A 27 -6.26 5.47 -0.25
C HIS A 27 -7.03 6.79 -0.11
N GLN A 28 -6.37 7.87 0.34
CA GLN A 28 -7.00 9.20 0.44
C GLN A 28 -7.44 9.74 -0.93
N LYS A 29 -6.59 9.60 -1.95
CA LYS A 29 -6.91 10.02 -3.33
C LYS A 29 -8.08 9.21 -3.89
N ALA A 30 -8.09 7.89 -3.68
CA ALA A 30 -9.16 7.01 -4.13
C ALA A 30 -10.49 7.31 -3.41
N ALA A 31 -10.46 7.50 -2.08
CA ALA A 31 -11.63 7.85 -1.29
C ALA A 31 -12.28 9.15 -1.79
N ARG A 32 -11.45 10.17 -2.01
CA ARG A 32 -11.89 11.44 -2.59
C ARG A 32 -12.49 11.27 -4.00
N ALA A 33 -11.83 10.51 -4.87
CA ALA A 33 -12.33 10.28 -6.22
C ALA A 33 -13.69 9.57 -6.24
N ILE A 34 -13.90 8.62 -5.31
CA ILE A 34 -15.18 7.95 -5.14
C ILE A 34 -16.25 8.91 -4.59
N ALA A 35 -15.92 9.72 -3.57
CA ALA A 35 -16.85 10.70 -3.01
C ALA A 35 -17.28 11.76 -4.03
N GLU A 36 -16.41 12.10 -4.98
CA GLU A 36 -16.69 13.00 -6.09
C GLU A 36 -17.36 12.32 -7.30
N GLY A 37 -17.67 11.02 -7.23
CA GLY A 37 -18.35 10.29 -8.30
C GLY A 37 -17.51 10.06 -9.57
N ARG A 38 -16.18 10.22 -9.50
CA ARG A 38 -15.30 10.20 -10.69
C ARG A 38 -15.29 8.85 -11.43
N PHE A 39 -15.66 7.78 -10.75
CA PHE A 39 -15.67 6.42 -11.32
C PHE A 39 -17.06 5.97 -11.79
N GLU A 40 -18.13 6.73 -11.56
CA GLU A 40 -19.50 6.31 -11.89
C GLU A 40 -19.70 6.02 -13.38
N SER A 41 -19.04 6.79 -14.26
CA SER A 41 -19.11 6.60 -15.72
C SER A 41 -18.22 5.46 -16.24
N GLN A 42 -17.32 4.93 -15.41
CA GLN A 42 -16.31 3.93 -15.79
C GLN A 42 -16.61 2.55 -15.21
N ILE A 43 -17.39 2.47 -14.14
CA ILE A 43 -17.76 1.21 -13.49
C ILE A 43 -19.09 0.70 -14.06
N VAL A 44 -19.04 -0.48 -14.69
CA VAL A 44 -20.25 -1.20 -15.08
C VAL A 44 -20.82 -1.90 -13.83
N PRO A 45 -22.08 -1.65 -13.44
CA PRO A 45 -22.72 -2.34 -12.33
C PRO A 45 -22.74 -3.85 -12.53
N VAL A 46 -22.36 -4.62 -11.50
CA VAL A 46 -22.43 -6.08 -11.51
C VAL A 46 -23.40 -6.54 -10.43
N GLU A 47 -24.35 -7.40 -10.80
CA GLU A 47 -25.24 -8.04 -9.82
C GLU A 47 -24.51 -9.16 -9.09
N VAL A 48 -24.47 -9.06 -7.76
CA VAL A 48 -23.90 -10.09 -6.90
C VAL A 48 -25.01 -10.66 -6.04
N SER A 49 -25.25 -11.97 -6.18
CA SER A 49 -26.20 -12.71 -5.35
C SER A 49 -25.47 -13.38 -4.19
N ARG A 50 -25.99 -13.15 -2.97
CA ARG A 50 -25.56 -13.84 -1.76
C ARG A 50 -26.79 -14.49 -1.11
N GLY A 51 -27.06 -15.72 -1.50
CA GLY A 51 -28.25 -16.45 -1.07
C GLY A 51 -29.52 -15.88 -1.71
N LYS A 52 -30.45 -15.34 -0.88
CA LYS A 52 -31.70 -14.72 -1.36
C LYS A 52 -31.58 -13.22 -1.61
N GLN A 53 -30.44 -12.61 -1.31
CA GLN A 53 -30.21 -11.18 -1.49
C GLN A 53 -29.37 -10.94 -2.74
N THR A 54 -29.88 -10.11 -3.65
CA THR A 54 -29.14 -9.59 -4.79
C THR A 54 -28.80 -8.13 -4.53
N LYS A 55 -27.53 -7.75 -4.70
CA LYS A 55 -27.06 -6.36 -4.57
C LYS A 55 -26.27 -5.97 -5.82
N LEU A 56 -26.43 -4.73 -6.26
CA LEU A 56 -25.57 -4.16 -7.29
C LEU A 56 -24.24 -3.72 -6.69
N PHE A 57 -23.16 -4.21 -7.27
CA PHE A 57 -21.81 -3.79 -7.02
C PHE A 57 -21.44 -2.68 -8.02
N THR A 58 -21.32 -1.46 -7.52
CA THR A 58 -21.07 -0.25 -8.33
C THR A 58 -19.90 0.58 -7.83
N ARG A 59 -19.23 0.15 -6.75
CA ARG A 59 -18.20 0.90 -6.05
C ARG A 59 -17.12 -0.04 -5.54
N ASP A 60 -15.86 0.36 -5.68
CA ASP A 60 -14.72 -0.40 -5.17
C ASP A 60 -14.76 -0.56 -3.64
N GLU A 61 -14.68 -1.81 -3.17
CA GLU A 61 -14.73 -2.16 -1.74
C GLU A 61 -13.39 -2.02 -1.00
N HIS A 62 -12.28 -1.99 -1.73
CA HIS A 62 -10.94 -2.07 -1.13
C HIS A 62 -10.42 -0.73 -0.60
N VAL A 63 -11.07 0.38 -0.95
CA VAL A 63 -10.64 1.71 -0.52
C VAL A 63 -11.02 1.92 0.95
N ARG A 64 -10.01 2.07 1.80
CA ARG A 64 -10.15 2.38 3.22
C ARG A 64 -10.10 3.90 3.42
N GLU A 65 -11.25 4.51 3.66
CA GLU A 65 -11.37 5.97 3.88
C GLU A 65 -10.75 6.40 5.22
N ASP A 66 -10.77 5.50 6.20
CA ASP A 66 -10.34 5.71 7.58
C ASP A 66 -8.88 5.32 7.83
N VAL A 67 -8.11 5.00 6.79
CA VAL A 67 -6.72 4.59 6.93
C VAL A 67 -5.90 5.64 7.68
N GLN A 68 -5.15 5.21 8.69
CA GLN A 68 -4.23 6.06 9.43
C GLN A 68 -2.79 5.63 9.16
N LEU A 69 -1.86 6.60 9.10
CA LEU A 69 -0.43 6.32 8.98
C LEU A 69 0.08 5.43 10.13
N SER A 70 -0.45 5.62 11.34
CA SER A 70 -0.13 4.78 12.49
C SER A 70 -0.49 3.30 12.29
N ASP A 71 -1.56 3.02 11.56
CA ASP A 71 -1.99 1.65 11.30
C ASP A 71 -1.05 0.96 10.31
N LEU A 72 -0.59 1.69 9.29
CA LEU A 72 0.38 1.20 8.31
C LEU A 72 1.74 0.92 8.96
N ALA A 73 2.21 1.81 9.83
CA ALA A 73 3.47 1.63 10.55
C ALA A 73 3.47 0.39 11.47
N ARG A 74 2.30 0.00 11.98
CA ARG A 74 2.13 -1.20 12.84
C ARG A 74 2.15 -2.52 12.06
N LEU A 75 2.02 -2.48 10.73
CA LEU A 75 2.00 -3.69 9.92
C LEU A 75 3.37 -4.37 9.90
N LYS A 76 3.36 -5.67 10.19
CA LYS A 76 4.53 -6.54 10.05
C LYS A 76 4.87 -6.70 8.56
N PRO A 77 6.17 -6.79 8.20
CA PRO A 77 6.56 -7.12 6.83
C PRO A 77 5.87 -8.40 6.36
N ALA A 78 5.26 -8.36 5.18
CA ALA A 78 4.49 -9.48 4.64
C ALA A 78 5.39 -10.62 4.10
N PHE A 79 6.63 -10.32 3.68
CA PHE A 79 7.51 -11.28 3.02
C PHE A 79 8.81 -11.51 3.79
N GLN A 80 9.73 -10.53 3.81
CA GLN A 80 11.00 -10.72 4.51
C GLN A 80 10.93 -10.28 5.97
N LYS A 81 11.10 -11.24 6.89
CA LYS A 81 11.17 -11.00 8.35
C LYS A 81 12.30 -10.05 8.79
N ARG A 82 13.36 -9.86 7.99
CA ARG A 82 14.60 -9.13 8.36
C ARG A 82 14.97 -7.95 7.45
N ALA A 83 14.29 -7.72 6.33
CA ALA A 83 14.72 -6.70 5.36
C ALA A 83 14.62 -5.27 5.90
N TRP A 84 13.53 -4.96 6.60
CA TRP A 84 13.21 -3.59 7.03
C TRP A 84 13.86 -3.18 8.35
N SER A 85 14.29 -4.14 9.19
CA SER A 85 14.79 -3.84 10.54
C SER A 85 16.29 -3.52 10.62
N LEU A 86 17.08 -3.75 9.56
CA LEU A 86 18.54 -3.65 9.62
C LEU A 86 19.19 -2.82 8.50
N GLN A 87 18.47 -2.45 7.43
CA GLN A 87 19.09 -1.72 6.31
C GLN A 87 19.35 -0.23 6.55
N ALA A 88 18.78 0.36 7.61
CA ALA A 88 19.22 1.68 8.09
C ALA A 88 20.64 1.63 8.71
N MET A 89 21.12 0.46 9.14
CA MET A 89 22.38 0.36 9.91
C MET A 89 23.56 -0.17 9.08
N HIS A 90 23.34 -0.87 7.97
CA HIS A 90 24.44 -1.54 7.25
C HIS A 90 24.99 -0.78 6.03
N ARG A 91 24.32 0.27 5.54
CA ARG A 91 24.84 1.12 4.46
C ARG A 91 25.67 2.32 4.92
N ALA A 92 25.77 2.54 6.24
CA ALA A 92 26.67 3.56 6.82
C ALA A 92 28.10 3.03 7.09
N LEU A 93 28.32 1.70 7.06
CA LEU A 93 29.59 1.10 7.48
C LEU A 93 30.47 0.56 6.33
N THR A 94 29.99 0.59 5.09
CA THR A 94 30.77 0.12 3.93
C THR A 94 31.57 1.21 3.21
N THR A 95 31.39 2.48 3.56
CA THR A 95 32.11 3.62 2.93
C THR A 95 33.30 4.14 3.76
N VAL A 96 33.52 3.63 4.98
CA VAL A 96 34.61 4.11 5.88
C VAL A 96 35.83 3.17 5.90
N ARG A 97 35.84 2.04 5.18
CA ARG A 97 36.96 1.07 5.21
C ARG A 97 37.76 0.95 3.91
N ARG A 98 37.89 2.06 3.17
CA ARG A 98 38.89 2.24 2.11
C ARG A 98 39.56 3.61 2.23
N ARG A 99 40.36 3.77 3.29
CA ARG A 99 41.62 4.51 3.29
C ARG A 99 42.57 3.79 4.24
#